data_AF-A0A6I6J774-F1
#
_entry.id   AF-A0A6I6J774-F1
#
_cell.length_a   1.000
_cell.length_b   1.000
_cell.length_c   1.000
_cell.angle_alpha   90.00
_cell.angle_beta   90.00
_cell.angle_gamma   90.00
#
_symmetry.space_group_name_H-M   'P 1'
#
loop_
_entity.id
_entity.type
_entity.pdbx_description
1 polymer ?
#
loop_
_entity_poly.entity_id
_entity_poly.type
_entity_poly.pdbx_seq_one_letter_code
_entity_poly.pdbx_strand_id
1 'polypeptide(L)'
;MADAQAIDAVRKTLFRRYLLMLTPAAILFAAWAACRQAGLVPASDKALTDLVGPAAFIAAIVLAVAAPLLYRIRFVKRVEGSPHVEAETFTAFQLSLTSLALLAPYAAAAGYMAGVSTFHFSGAFLAALYGAYYYFPSQKRVAQEMRLFRVPTAGGKG
;
A
#
# COMPACT_ATOMS: atom_id res chain seq x y z
N MET A 1 17.61 -20.36 14.23
CA MET A 1 16.21 -20.82 14.04
C MET A 1 15.19 -19.82 14.61
N ALA A 2 15.46 -19.18 15.75
CA ALA A 2 14.62 -18.13 16.34
C ALA A 2 14.34 -16.93 15.40
N ASP A 3 15.33 -16.48 14.63
CA ASP A 3 15.18 -15.36 13.69
C ASP A 3 14.17 -15.65 12.57
N ALA A 4 14.15 -16.88 12.08
CA ALA A 4 13.23 -17.28 11.01
C ALA A 4 11.77 -17.27 11.49
N GLN A 5 11.52 -17.67 12.75
CA GLN A 5 10.18 -17.64 13.34
C GLN A 5 9.68 -16.21 13.54
N ALA A 6 10.52 -15.31 14.05
CA ALA A 6 10.15 -13.91 14.22
C ALA A 6 9.82 -13.22 12.87
N ILE A 7 10.66 -13.43 11.86
CA ILE A 7 10.43 -12.90 10.51
C ILE A 7 9.12 -13.46 9.93
N ASP A 8 8.87 -14.75 10.08
CA ASP A 8 7.65 -15.40 9.56
C ASP A 8 6.37 -14.88 10.24
N ALA A 9 6.42 -14.65 11.55
CA ALA A 9 5.30 -14.07 12.31
C ALA A 9 4.96 -12.66 11.82
N VAL A 10 5.95 -11.78 11.68
CA VAL A 10 5.75 -10.43 11.15
C VAL A 10 5.22 -10.50 9.71
N ARG A 11 5.83 -11.33 8.85
CA ARG A 11 5.41 -11.51 7.46
C ARG A 11 3.95 -11.94 7.34
N LYS A 12 3.51 -12.94 8.12
CA LYS A 12 2.13 -13.44 8.12
C LYS A 12 1.14 -12.32 8.48
N THR A 13 1.46 -11.54 9.51
CA THR A 13 0.64 -10.39 9.92
C THR A 13 0.52 -9.35 8.81
N LEU A 14 1.65 -8.96 8.21
CA LEU A 14 1.66 -8.01 7.08
C LEU A 14 0.92 -8.55 5.85
N PHE A 15 1.10 -9.82 5.52
CA PHE A 15 0.46 -10.45 4.37
C PHE A 15 -1.06 -10.55 4.53
N ARG A 16 -1.54 -10.89 5.73
CA ARG A 16 -2.98 -10.87 6.03
C ARG A 16 -3.56 -9.47 5.83
N ARG A 17 -2.89 -8.43 6.33
CA ARG A 17 -3.33 -7.03 6.14
C ARG A 17 -3.28 -6.62 4.66
N TYR A 18 -2.24 -7.03 3.95
CA TYR A 18 -2.06 -6.78 2.52
C TYR A 18 -3.24 -7.34 1.72
N LEU A 19 -3.57 -8.62 1.91
CA LEU A 19 -4.71 -9.25 1.23
C LEU A 19 -6.04 -8.62 1.64
N LEU A 20 -6.23 -8.31 2.92
CA LEU A 20 -7.46 -7.69 3.41
C LEU A 20 -7.74 -6.34 2.74
N MET A 21 -6.70 -5.59 2.37
CA MET A 21 -6.85 -4.29 1.70
C MET A 21 -6.81 -4.37 0.18
N LEU A 22 -6.02 -5.25 -0.41
CA LEU A 22 -5.92 -5.33 -1.86
C LEU A 22 -7.13 -6.04 -2.50
N THR A 23 -7.64 -7.09 -1.85
CA THR A 23 -8.75 -7.90 -2.40
C THR A 23 -10.02 -7.07 -2.63
N PRO A 24 -10.49 -6.23 -1.69
CA PRO A 24 -11.67 -5.39 -1.94
C PRO A 24 -11.46 -4.42 -3.10
N ALA A 25 -10.27 -3.83 -3.23
CA ALA A 25 -9.96 -2.96 -4.37
C ALA A 25 -10.01 -3.73 -5.70
N ALA A 26 -9.46 -4.94 -5.75
CA ALA A 26 -9.54 -5.79 -6.93
C ALA A 26 -11.00 -6.18 -7.27
N ILE A 27 -11.81 -6.50 -6.26
CA ILE A 27 -13.23 -6.78 -6.42
C ILE A 27 -13.97 -5.55 -6.98
N LEU A 28 -13.67 -4.34 -6.50
CA LEU A 28 -14.27 -3.10 -7.02
C LEU A 28 -13.99 -2.92 -8.51
N PHE A 29 -12.75 -3.13 -8.95
CA PHE A 29 -12.40 -3.08 -10.38
C PHE A 29 -13.18 -4.12 -11.19
N ALA A 30 -13.21 -5.37 -10.73
CA ALA A 30 -13.88 -6.46 -11.44
C ALA A 30 -15.40 -6.26 -11.51
N ALA A 31 -16.03 -5.90 -10.39
CA ALA A 31 -17.46 -5.64 -10.30
C ALA A 31 -17.86 -4.47 -11.21
N TRP A 32 -17.11 -3.37 -11.18
CA TRP A 32 -17.40 -2.23 -12.05
C TRP A 32 -17.24 -2.56 -13.53
N ALA A 33 -16.20 -3.32 -13.89
CA ALA A 33 -16.01 -3.78 -15.26
C ALA A 33 -17.17 -4.68 -15.73
N ALA A 34 -17.68 -5.56 -14.87
CA ALA A 34 -18.85 -6.39 -15.17
C ALA A 34 -20.12 -5.54 -15.37
N CYS A 35 -20.38 -4.57 -14.48
CA CYS A 35 -21.51 -3.64 -14.63
C CYS A 35 -21.44 -2.84 -15.93
N ARG A 36 -20.25 -2.38 -16.32
CA ARG A 36 -20.04 -1.62 -17.55
C ARG A 36 -20.30 -2.47 -18.79
N GLN A 37 -19.87 -3.74 -18.79
CA GLN A 37 -20.15 -4.67 -19.89
C GLN A 37 -21.64 -5.02 -20.00
N ALA A 38 -22.33 -5.09 -18.86
CA ALA A 38 -23.78 -5.30 -18.82
C ALA A 38 -24.61 -4.05 -19.20
N GLY A 39 -23.97 -2.92 -19.51
CA GLY A 39 -24.67 -1.67 -19.84
C GLY A 39 -25.37 -1.01 -18.64
N LEU A 40 -25.03 -1.39 -17.41
CA LEU A 40 -25.66 -0.89 -16.18
C LEU A 40 -25.05 0.44 -15.68
N VAL A 41 -24.01 0.93 -16.35
CA VAL A 41 -23.29 2.14 -15.93
C VAL A 41 -23.72 3.31 -16.81
N PRO A 42 -24.27 4.39 -16.22
CA PRO A 42 -24.66 5.58 -16.96
C PRO A 42 -23.44 6.29 -17.57
N ALA A 43 -23.68 7.13 -18.59
CA ALA A 43 -22.63 7.96 -19.17
C ALA A 43 -22.02 8.90 -18.11
N SER A 44 -20.71 9.04 -18.12
CA SER A 44 -19.99 9.91 -17.18
C SER A 44 -20.31 11.37 -17.42
N ASP A 45 -20.49 12.13 -16.33
CA ASP A 45 -20.58 13.58 -16.36
C ASP A 45 -19.19 14.20 -16.61
N LYS A 46 -19.08 15.02 -17.64
CA LYS A 46 -17.82 15.67 -18.04
C LYS A 46 -17.25 16.55 -16.93
N ALA A 47 -18.10 17.29 -16.21
CA ALA A 47 -17.64 18.17 -15.13
C ALA A 47 -17.06 17.35 -13.96
N LEU A 48 -17.67 16.20 -13.66
CA LEU A 48 -17.15 15.27 -12.66
C LEU A 48 -15.81 14.67 -13.09
N THR A 49 -15.67 14.25 -14.35
CA THR A 49 -14.43 13.65 -14.85
C THR A 49 -13.25 14.60 -14.86
N ASP A 50 -13.49 15.89 -15.15
CA ASP A 50 -12.44 16.92 -15.23
C ASP A 50 -11.82 17.21 -13.85
N LEU A 51 -12.59 17.05 -12.77
CA LEU A 51 -12.11 17.20 -11.39
C LEU A 51 -11.56 15.88 -10.84
N VAL A 52 -12.31 14.79 -10.97
CA VAL A 52 -11.97 13.49 -10.37
C VAL A 52 -10.74 12.87 -11.02
N GLY A 53 -10.52 13.08 -12.32
CA GLY A 53 -9.35 12.55 -13.05
C GLY A 53 -8.02 12.97 -12.43
N PRO A 54 -7.69 14.27 -12.44
CA PRO A 54 -6.47 14.78 -11.81
C PRO A 54 -6.39 14.44 -10.32
N ALA A 55 -7.51 14.58 -9.58
CA ALA A 55 -7.52 14.31 -8.14
C ALA A 55 -7.20 12.84 -7.80
N ALA A 56 -7.82 11.88 -8.50
CA ALA A 56 -7.57 10.46 -8.31
C ALA A 56 -6.13 10.08 -8.69
N PHE A 57 -5.60 10.66 -9.76
CA PHE A 57 -4.23 10.45 -10.19
C PHE A 57 -3.20 10.95 -9.16
N ILE A 58 -3.35 12.20 -8.72
CA ILE A 58 -2.47 12.79 -7.70
C ILE A 58 -2.58 12.01 -6.39
N ALA A 59 -3.80 11.68 -5.95
CA ALA A 59 -4.03 10.89 -4.75
C ALA A 59 -3.33 9.52 -4.83
N ALA A 60 -3.43 8.82 -5.96
CA ALA A 60 -2.76 7.53 -6.14
C ALA A 60 -1.23 7.64 -6.01
N ILE A 61 -0.61 8.67 -6.60
CA ILE A 61 0.85 8.91 -6.45
C ILE A 61 1.21 9.25 -5.00
N VAL A 62 0.46 10.16 -4.37
CA VAL A 62 0.71 10.56 -2.99
C VAL A 62 0.61 9.36 -2.06
N LEU A 63 -0.44 8.55 -2.20
CA LEU A 63 -0.66 7.38 -1.36
C LEU A 63 0.35 6.27 -1.63
N ALA A 64 0.76 6.03 -2.88
CA ALA A 64 1.71 4.98 -3.22
C ALA A 64 3.17 5.34 -2.90
N VAL A 65 3.53 6.63 -2.92
CA VAL A 65 4.92 7.09 -2.88
C VAL A 65 5.16 8.11 -1.76
N ALA A 66 4.54 9.29 -1.86
CA ALA A 66 4.90 10.42 -1.02
C ALA A 66 4.55 10.21 0.46
N ALA A 67 3.32 9.79 0.75
CA ALA A 67 2.85 9.57 2.11
C ALA A 67 3.61 8.43 2.82
N PRO A 68 3.83 7.26 2.20
CA PRO A 68 4.69 6.23 2.77
C PRO A 68 6.12 6.71 3.03
N LEU A 69 6.71 7.48 2.10
CA LEU A 69 8.05 8.04 2.28
C LEU A 69 8.11 9.01 3.48
N LEU A 70 7.16 9.93 3.58
CA LEU A 70 7.06 10.86 4.71
C LEU A 70 6.87 10.12 6.03
N TYR A 71 6.02 9.10 6.05
CA TYR A 71 5.79 8.28 7.25
C TYR A 71 7.06 7.53 7.66
N ARG A 72 7.82 6.97 6.71
CA ARG A 72 9.12 6.33 6.96
C ARG A 72 10.13 7.31 7.55
N ILE A 73 10.24 8.52 7.00
CA ILE A 73 11.15 9.56 7.51
C ILE A 73 10.77 9.94 8.95
N ARG A 74 9.48 10.12 9.25
CA ARG A 74 9.01 10.41 10.62
C ARG A 74 9.33 9.29 11.58
N PHE A 75 9.15 8.03 11.16
CA PHE A 75 9.49 6.88 11.98
C PHE A 75 11.00 6.80 12.27
N VAL A 76 11.85 6.96 11.26
CA VAL A 76 13.31 6.97 11.43
C VAL A 76 13.74 8.03 12.45
N LYS A 77 13.23 9.27 12.32
CA LYS A 77 13.51 10.33 13.30
C LYS A 77 13.03 9.98 14.71
N ARG A 78 11.92 9.26 14.84
CA ARG A 78 11.37 8.86 16.14
C ARG A 78 12.24 7.83 16.87
N VAL A 79 12.85 6.92 16.12
CA VAL A 79 13.70 5.85 16.67
C VAL A 79 15.19 6.18 16.56
N GLU A 80 15.52 7.39 16.15
CA GLU A 80 16.89 7.87 16.04
C GLU A 80 17.60 7.78 17.40
N GLY A 81 18.79 7.20 17.41
CA GLY A 81 19.56 6.97 18.64
C GLY A 81 19.11 5.76 19.47
N SER A 82 18.02 5.09 19.13
CA SER A 82 17.62 3.85 19.80
C SER A 82 18.53 2.69 19.34
N PRO A 83 19.10 1.88 20.26
CA PRO A 83 20.01 0.80 19.90
C PRO A 83 19.31 -0.32 19.12
N HIS A 84 18.03 -0.54 19.41
CA HIS A 84 17.16 -1.51 18.75
C HIS A 84 15.72 -0.97 18.68
N VAL A 85 14.92 -1.52 17.76
CA VAL A 85 13.48 -1.25 17.68
C VAL A 85 12.72 -2.51 18.09
N GLU A 86 11.76 -2.37 19.02
CA GLU A 86 10.92 -3.49 19.44
C GLU A 86 10.11 -4.07 18.27
N ALA A 87 9.95 -5.39 18.25
CA ALA A 87 9.27 -6.09 17.15
C ALA A 87 7.81 -5.63 16.95
N GLU A 88 7.10 -5.32 18.04
CA GLU A 88 5.73 -4.81 17.98
C GLU A 88 5.68 -3.41 17.35
N THR A 89 6.52 -2.49 17.83
CA THR A 89 6.66 -1.13 17.28
C THR A 89 7.02 -1.17 15.79
N PHE A 90 7.96 -2.02 15.39
CA PHE A 90 8.33 -2.23 13.99
C PHE A 90 7.16 -2.79 13.16
N THR A 91 6.43 -3.76 13.69
CA THR A 91 5.28 -4.37 12.99
C THR A 91 4.16 -3.35 12.77
N ALA A 92 3.84 -2.55 13.78
CA ALA A 92 2.85 -1.48 13.67
C ALA A 92 3.24 -0.42 12.62
N PHE A 93 4.52 -0.07 12.56
CA PHE A 93 5.10 0.80 11.54
C PHE A 93 4.93 0.21 10.12
N GLN A 94 5.30 -1.05 9.92
CA GLN A 94 5.18 -1.72 8.60
C GLN A 94 3.72 -1.90 8.18
N LEU A 95 2.81 -2.19 9.12
CA LEU A 95 1.37 -2.24 8.88
C LEU A 95 0.86 -0.89 8.38
N SER A 96 1.28 0.20 9.01
CA SER A 96 0.88 1.56 8.63
C SER A 96 1.40 1.95 7.24
N LEU A 97 2.68 1.66 6.95
CA LEU A 97 3.26 1.87 5.61
C LEU A 97 2.49 1.11 4.52
N THR A 98 2.27 -0.18 4.76
CA THR A 98 1.57 -1.05 3.80
C THR A 98 0.14 -0.56 3.60
N SER A 99 -0.56 -0.20 4.69
CA SER A 99 -1.92 0.33 4.61
C SER A 99 -1.99 1.64 3.83
N LEU A 100 -1.07 2.59 4.06
CA LEU A 100 -1.02 3.85 3.30
C LEU A 100 -0.86 3.60 1.80
N ALA A 101 0.09 2.74 1.42
CA ALA A 101 0.34 2.41 0.02
C ALA A 101 -0.85 1.72 -0.65
N LEU A 102 -1.54 0.83 0.08
CA LEU A 102 -2.70 0.09 -0.45
C LEU A 102 -3.98 0.92 -0.50
N LEU A 103 -3.97 2.19 -0.10
CA LEU A 103 -5.06 3.12 -0.44
C LEU A 103 -4.99 3.57 -1.92
N ALA A 104 -3.83 3.52 -2.57
CA ALA A 104 -3.69 3.94 -3.97
C ALA A 104 -4.56 3.12 -4.95
N PRO A 105 -4.69 1.78 -4.84
CA PRO A 105 -5.67 1.01 -5.62
C PRO A 105 -7.11 1.51 -5.51
N TYR A 106 -7.52 2.02 -4.35
CA TYR A 106 -8.87 2.59 -4.17
C TYR A 106 -9.02 3.94 -4.89
N ALA A 107 -7.98 4.78 -4.87
CA ALA A 107 -7.98 6.01 -5.66
C ALA A 107 -8.05 5.72 -7.17
N ALA A 108 -7.28 4.73 -7.64
CA ALA A 108 -7.35 4.28 -9.03
C ALA A 108 -8.73 3.70 -9.39
N ALA A 109 -9.35 2.92 -8.49
CA ALA A 109 -10.69 2.39 -8.67
C ALA A 109 -11.73 3.51 -8.77
N ALA A 110 -11.65 4.53 -7.91
CA ALA A 110 -12.54 5.69 -7.97
C ALA A 110 -12.42 6.43 -9.32
N GLY A 111 -11.20 6.64 -9.82
CA GLY A 111 -10.98 7.23 -11.14
C GLY A 111 -11.55 6.37 -12.27
N TYR A 112 -11.36 5.05 -12.21
CA TYR A 112 -11.93 4.12 -13.17
C TYR A 112 -13.46 4.16 -13.17
N MET A 113 -14.07 4.20 -11.98
CA MET A 113 -15.52 4.25 -11.81
C MET A 113 -16.12 5.56 -12.32
N ALA A 114 -15.42 6.68 -12.13
CA ALA A 114 -15.85 7.97 -12.66
C ALA A 114 -15.73 8.07 -14.20
N GLY A 115 -15.02 7.15 -14.85
CA GLY A 115 -14.82 7.17 -16.30
C GLY A 115 -13.88 8.29 -16.75
N VAL A 116 -12.87 8.59 -15.95
CA VAL A 116 -11.87 9.62 -16.25
C VAL A 116 -11.08 9.26 -17.52
N SER A 117 -10.41 10.26 -18.11
CA SER A 117 -9.55 10.05 -19.30
C SER A 117 -8.53 8.91 -19.09
N THR A 118 -8.18 8.22 -20.16
CA THR A 118 -7.17 7.13 -20.13
C THR A 118 -5.86 7.57 -19.48
N PHE A 119 -5.39 8.79 -19.73
CA PHE A 119 -4.15 9.30 -19.13
C PHE A 119 -4.19 9.27 -17.59
N HIS A 120 -5.17 9.93 -16.98
CA HIS A 120 -5.34 9.97 -15.52
C HIS A 120 -5.52 8.57 -14.93
N PHE A 121 -6.34 7.72 -15.55
CA PHE A 121 -6.55 6.36 -15.07
C PHE A 121 -5.28 5.52 -15.14
N SER A 122 -4.61 5.47 -16.29
CA SER A 122 -3.38 4.68 -16.47
C SER A 122 -2.28 5.12 -15.51
N GLY A 123 -2.13 6.43 -15.29
CA GLY A 123 -1.20 6.96 -14.30
C GLY A 123 -1.55 6.54 -12.87
N ALA A 124 -2.82 6.65 -12.48
CA ALA A 124 -3.29 6.26 -11.15
C ALA A 124 -3.12 4.75 -10.92
N PHE A 125 -3.47 3.95 -11.93
CA PHE A 125 -3.37 2.50 -11.90
C PHE A 125 -1.90 2.05 -11.81
N LEU A 126 -1.00 2.66 -12.58
CA LEU A 126 0.43 2.36 -12.49
C LEU A 126 1.01 2.70 -11.12
N ALA A 127 0.62 3.85 -10.54
CA ALA A 127 1.01 4.22 -9.19
C ALA A 127 0.48 3.21 -8.15
N ALA A 128 -0.76 2.77 -8.29
CA ALA A 128 -1.35 1.75 -7.43
C ALA A 128 -0.62 0.41 -7.53
N LEU A 129 -0.29 -0.04 -8.75
CA LEU A 129 0.50 -1.25 -8.97
C LEU A 129 1.91 -1.12 -8.38
N TYR A 130 2.56 0.02 -8.58
CA TYR A 130 3.86 0.30 -7.97
C TYR A 130 3.77 0.21 -6.44
N GLY A 131 2.78 0.84 -5.83
CA GLY A 131 2.56 0.79 -4.38
C GLY A 131 2.35 -0.65 -3.89
N ALA A 132 1.46 -1.40 -4.53
CA ALA A 132 1.20 -2.79 -4.17
C ALA A 132 2.45 -3.69 -4.32
N TYR A 133 3.17 -3.56 -5.43
CA TYR A 133 4.41 -4.31 -5.68
C TYR A 133 5.51 -3.94 -4.69
N TYR A 134 5.80 -2.64 -4.56
CA TYR A 134 6.84 -2.15 -3.67
C TYR A 134 6.53 -2.49 -2.22
N TYR A 135 5.26 -2.44 -1.80
CA TYR A 135 4.79 -2.76 -0.44
C TYR A 135 4.42 -4.24 -0.20
N PHE A 136 4.74 -5.14 -1.13
CA PHE A 136 4.54 -6.58 -0.94
C PHE A 136 5.40 -7.16 0.21
N PRO A 137 4.81 -7.88 1.18
CA PRO A 137 5.53 -8.38 2.36
C PRO A 137 6.22 -9.72 2.08
N SER A 138 7.24 -9.70 1.21
CA SER A 138 8.07 -10.88 0.97
C SER A 138 8.98 -11.18 2.17
N GLN A 139 9.35 -12.44 2.36
CA GLN A 139 10.25 -12.84 3.45
C GLN A 139 11.59 -12.11 3.38
N LYS A 140 12.18 -12.00 2.18
CA LYS A 140 13.44 -11.30 1.95
C LYS A 140 13.36 -9.85 2.39
N ARG A 141 12.27 -9.16 2.04
CA ARG A 141 12.08 -7.76 2.40
C ARG A 141 11.87 -7.56 3.89
N VAL A 142 10.99 -8.34 4.52
CA VAL A 142 10.74 -8.24 5.96
C VAL A 142 12.04 -8.46 6.73
N ALA A 143 12.84 -9.45 6.34
CA ALA A 143 14.16 -9.70 6.93
C ALA A 143 15.12 -8.52 6.75
N GLN A 144 15.17 -7.91 5.56
CA GLN A 144 16.02 -6.74 5.29
C GLN A 144 15.62 -5.54 6.13
N GLU A 145 14.32 -5.24 6.24
CA GLU A 145 13.82 -4.12 7.04
C GLU A 145 14.04 -4.37 8.55
N MET A 146 13.80 -5.58 9.06
CA MET A 146 14.09 -5.91 10.45
C MET A 146 15.58 -5.71 10.79
N ARG A 147 16.49 -6.08 9.87
CA ARG A 147 17.93 -5.84 10.01
C ARG A 147 18.26 -4.35 10.01
N LEU A 148 17.64 -3.58 9.10
CA LEU A 148 17.85 -2.12 9.02
C LEU A 148 17.49 -1.42 10.33
N PHE A 149 16.41 -1.85 10.99
CA PHE A 149 15.95 -1.29 12.27
C PHE A 149 16.45 -2.05 13.50
N ARG A 150 17.41 -2.97 13.34
CA ARG A 150 18.02 -3.76 14.43
C ARG A 150 16.98 -4.39 15.36
N VAL A 151 15.92 -4.95 14.79
CA VAL A 151 14.83 -5.55 15.57
C VAL A 151 15.35 -6.81 16.26
N PRO A 152 15.26 -6.93 17.60
CA PRO A 152 15.72 -8.12 18.31
C PRO A 152 14.93 -9.33 17.83
N THR A 153 15.65 -10.30 17.28
CA THR A 153 15.14 -11.64 17.08
C THR A 153 15.56 -12.47 18.28
N ALA A 154 14.74 -13.45 18.71
CA ALA A 154 14.95 -14.20 19.96
C ALA A 154 16.26 -15.04 20.03
N GLY A 155 17.24 -14.81 19.15
CA GLY A 155 18.59 -15.37 19.22
C GLY A 155 19.73 -14.38 18.95
N GLY A 156 19.47 -13.09 18.72
CA GLY A 156 20.50 -12.09 18.46
C GLY A 156 20.90 -11.37 19.74
N LYS A 157 22.07 -11.71 20.30
CA LYS A 157 22.73 -10.83 21.29
C LYS A 157 23.05 -9.50 20.59
N GLY A 158 22.63 -8.40 21.23
CA GLY A 158 22.88 -7.04 20.76
C GLY A 158 24.36 -6.69 20.66
#